data_AF-A0A086AP20-F1
#
_entry.id   AF-A0A086AP20-F1
#
_cell.length_a   1.000
_cell.length_b   1.000
_cell.length_c   1.000
_cell.angle_alpha   90.00
_cell.angle_beta   90.00
_cell.angle_gamma   90.00
#
_symmetry.space_group_name_H-M   'P 1'
#
loop_
_entity.id
_entity.type
_entity.pdbx_description
1 polymer ?
#
loop_
_entity_poly.entity_id
_entity_poly.type
_entity_poly.pdbx_seq_one_letter_code
_entity_poly.pdbx_strand_id
1 'polypeptide(L)'
;MVVTFIILLCFADYYVLPASKTTDVITHYAVRTTGGGNGSKPQKVSVHYYTQKGFTFSTIRDDIEENDIELEYSLLFKSVTKVRSNKNDYTDLLCNDLSSNGIQFYFCGVLLISIAISLRILLSKKGFSENTFYNIICFNSFMIFVCVYMTYLY
;
A
#
# COMPACT_ATOMS: atom_id res chain seq x y z
N MET A 1 -15.99 7.93 9.73
CA MET A 1 -15.88 6.67 10.52
C MET A 1 -15.69 5.44 9.64
N VAL A 2 -16.48 5.23 8.58
CA VAL A 2 -16.30 4.07 7.68
C VAL A 2 -14.88 3.97 7.09
N VAL A 3 -14.34 5.08 6.58
CA VAL A 3 -12.97 5.12 6.03
C VAL A 3 -11.93 4.68 7.07
N THR A 4 -12.00 5.26 8.28
CA THR A 4 -11.12 4.89 9.40
C THR A 4 -11.23 3.41 9.76
N PHE A 5 -12.45 2.87 9.82
CA PHE A 5 -12.69 1.47 10.12
C PHE A 5 -12.08 0.55 9.06
N ILE A 6 -12.25 0.87 7.77
CA ILE A 6 -11.66 0.10 6.66
C ILE A 6 -10.14 0.13 6.74
N ILE A 7 -9.52 1.30 6.94
CA ILE A 7 -8.06 1.41 7.07
C ILE A 7 -7.57 0.55 8.24
N LEU A 8 -8.20 0.66 9.41
CA LEU A 8 -7.84 -0.14 10.58
C LEU A 8 -8.02 -1.65 10.34
N LEU A 9 -9.06 -2.06 9.60
CA LEU A 9 -9.27 -3.45 9.22
C LEU A 9 -8.15 -3.95 8.30
N CYS A 10 -7.71 -3.14 7.33
CA CYS A 10 -6.56 -3.47 6.48
C CYS A 10 -5.27 -3.61 7.31
N PHE A 11 -5.01 -2.71 8.25
CA PHE A 11 -3.86 -2.82 9.17
C PHE A 11 -3.93 -4.06 10.05
N ALA A 12 -5.11 -4.37 10.60
CA ALA A 12 -5.32 -5.55 11.42
C ALA A 12 -5.07 -6.83 10.60
N ASP A 13 -5.58 -6.90 9.37
CA ASP A 13 -5.35 -8.03 8.49
C ASP A 13 -3.87 -8.22 8.14
N TYR A 14 -3.18 -7.12 7.83
CA TYR A 14 -1.79 -7.15 7.39
C TYR A 14 -0.80 -7.48 8.52
N TYR A 15 -1.02 -6.94 9.73
CA TYR A 15 -0.03 -6.98 10.82
C TYR A 15 -0.44 -7.80 12.05
N VAL A 16 -1.74 -8.01 12.28
CA VAL A 16 -2.24 -8.59 13.54
C VAL A 16 -2.79 -10.00 13.33
N LEU A 17 -3.54 -10.22 12.24
CA LEU A 17 -4.11 -11.52 11.92
C LEU A 17 -3.04 -12.51 11.44
N PRO A 18 -3.26 -13.82 11.66
CA PRO A 18 -2.30 -14.84 11.25
C PRO A 18 -2.14 -14.88 9.73
N ALA A 19 -0.90 -14.92 9.26
CA ALA A 19 -0.57 -15.12 7.85
C ALA A 19 -0.62 -16.61 7.48
N SER A 20 -1.02 -16.87 6.23
CA SER A 20 -0.96 -18.21 5.62
C SER A 20 0.24 -18.31 4.68
N LYS A 21 0.74 -19.53 4.46
CA LYS A 21 1.88 -19.78 3.58
C LYS A 21 1.51 -20.62 2.37
N THR A 22 2.17 -20.37 1.24
CA THR A 22 2.08 -21.21 0.05
C THR A 22 3.35 -21.11 -0.77
N THR A 23 3.72 -22.18 -1.47
CA THR A 23 4.65 -22.09 -2.59
C THR A 23 3.89 -21.71 -3.86
N ASP A 24 4.52 -20.98 -4.76
CA ASP A 24 3.94 -20.57 -6.04
C ASP A 24 5.05 -20.26 -7.07
N VAL A 25 4.64 -20.06 -8.31
CA VAL A 25 5.53 -19.74 -9.43
C VAL A 25 5.14 -18.39 -10.02
N ILE A 26 6.11 -17.48 -10.15
CA ILE A 26 5.97 -16.23 -10.90
C ILE A 26 5.80 -16.57 -12.38
N THR A 27 4.71 -16.09 -12.97
CA THR A 27 4.40 -16.34 -14.39
C THR A 27 4.84 -15.20 -15.29
N HIS A 28 4.68 -13.96 -14.81
CA HIS A 28 5.08 -12.76 -15.53
C HIS A 28 5.22 -11.59 -14.56
N TYR A 29 5.90 -10.54 -15.02
CA TYR A 29 6.04 -9.29 -14.30
C TYR A 29 5.81 -8.09 -15.22
N ALA A 30 5.38 -6.97 -14.63
CA ALA A 30 5.20 -5.70 -15.31
C ALA A 30 6.01 -4.62 -14.60
N VAL A 31 6.93 -3.98 -15.33
CA VAL A 31 7.73 -2.89 -14.78
C VAL A 31 6.98 -1.56 -14.92
N ARG A 32 6.79 -0.86 -13.81
CA ARG A 32 6.26 0.51 -13.80
C ARG A 32 7.43 1.49 -13.77
N THR A 33 7.41 2.41 -14.73
CA THR A 33 8.40 3.49 -14.83
C THR A 33 7.73 4.85 -14.76
N THR A 34 8.40 5.84 -14.17
CA THR A 34 7.99 7.25 -14.20
C THR A 34 9.01 8.10 -14.93
N GLY A 35 8.55 9.17 -15.58
CA GLY A 35 9.40 10.02 -16.42
C GLY A 35 9.60 9.44 -17.82
N GLY A 36 10.51 10.03 -18.62
CA GLY A 36 10.75 9.61 -20.01
C GLY A 36 10.34 10.63 -21.08
N GLY A 37 9.66 11.72 -20.69
CA GLY A 37 9.38 12.87 -21.56
C GLY A 37 10.54 13.86 -21.57
N ASN A 38 10.78 14.51 -22.72
CA ASN A 38 11.79 15.56 -22.93
C ASN A 38 13.24 15.16 -22.58
N GLY A 39 13.70 13.99 -23.03
CA GLY A 39 15.12 13.60 -22.95
C GLY A 39 15.59 13.07 -21.58
N SER A 40 14.69 12.93 -20.61
CA SER A 40 14.97 12.26 -19.34
C SER A 40 14.88 10.73 -19.47
N LYS A 41 15.79 9.99 -18.84
CA LYS A 41 15.72 8.52 -18.81
C LYS A 41 14.57 8.06 -17.91
N PRO A 42 13.73 7.09 -18.32
CA PRO A 42 12.68 6.54 -17.47
C PRO A 42 13.29 5.92 -16.21
N GLN A 43 12.72 6.23 -15.04
CA GLN A 43 13.13 5.64 -13.77
C GLN A 43 12.17 4.52 -13.39
N LYS A 44 12.72 3.36 -13.03
CA LYS A 44 11.97 2.21 -12.53
C LYS A 44 11.44 2.52 -11.13
N VAL A 45 10.13 2.42 -10.96
CA VAL A 45 9.43 2.75 -9.70
C VAL A 45 9.03 1.50 -8.95
N SER A 46 8.42 0.53 -9.64
CA SER A 46 8.01 -0.73 -9.06
C SER A 46 7.99 -1.84 -10.11
N VAL A 47 8.05 -3.08 -9.64
CA VAL A 47 7.84 -4.28 -10.46
C VAL A 47 6.65 -5.01 -9.89
N HIS A 48 5.65 -5.24 -10.72
CA HIS A 48 4.43 -5.97 -10.37
C HIS A 48 4.56 -7.41 -10.81
N TYR A 49 4.43 -8.35 -9.89
CA TYR A 49 4.54 -9.79 -10.15
C TYR A 49 3.16 -10.43 -10.11
N TYR A 50 2.99 -11.43 -10.97
CA TYR A 50 1.78 -12.21 -11.09
C TYR A 50 2.12 -13.69 -11.04
N THR A 51 1.42 -14.43 -10.20
CA THR A 51 1.74 -15.83 -9.89
C THR A 51 0.70 -16.79 -10.44
N GLN A 52 1.06 -18.07 -10.51
CA GLN A 52 0.17 -19.10 -11.06
C GLN A 52 -1.09 -19.30 -10.22
N LYS A 53 -1.02 -19.18 -8.88
CA LYS A 53 -2.21 -19.27 -8.01
C LYS A 53 -2.97 -17.94 -7.90
N GLY A 54 -2.60 -16.92 -8.67
CA GLY A 54 -3.33 -15.67 -8.78
C GLY A 54 -3.00 -14.62 -7.70
N PHE A 55 -1.92 -14.79 -6.95
CA PHE A 55 -1.39 -13.72 -6.10
C PHE A 55 -0.70 -12.65 -6.95
N THR A 56 -0.84 -11.41 -6.49
CA THR A 56 -0.19 -10.24 -7.05
C THR A 56 0.56 -9.50 -5.96
N PHE A 57 1.78 -9.05 -6.24
CA PHE A 57 2.57 -8.26 -5.32
C PHE A 57 3.57 -7.40 -6.08
N SER A 58 4.19 -6.43 -5.42
CA SER A 58 5.14 -5.54 -6.07
C SER A 58 6.39 -5.33 -5.23
N THR A 59 7.55 -5.18 -5.90
CA THR A 59 8.83 -4.87 -5.25
C THR A 59 9.35 -3.48 -5.63
N ILE A 60 10.11 -2.87 -4.73
CA ILE A 60 10.93 -1.71 -5.03
C ILE A 60 12.18 -2.13 -5.82
N ARG A 61 12.37 -1.51 -7.00
CA ARG A 61 13.61 -1.44 -7.81
C ARG A 61 14.25 -2.76 -8.26
N ASP A 62 14.55 -3.68 -7.36
CA ASP A 62 15.26 -4.92 -7.62
C ASP A 62 14.29 -6.01 -8.09
N ASP A 63 14.77 -6.77 -9.08
CA ASP A 63 14.02 -7.87 -9.68
C ASP A 63 14.18 -9.15 -8.85
N ILE A 64 13.11 -9.94 -8.75
CA ILE A 64 13.19 -11.30 -8.25
C ILE A 64 13.76 -12.16 -9.37
N GLU A 65 14.90 -12.79 -9.12
CA GLU A 65 15.60 -13.60 -10.12
C GLU A 65 14.98 -15.00 -10.27
N GLU A 66 14.43 -15.56 -9.19
CA GLU A 66 13.83 -16.89 -9.19
C GLU A 66 12.31 -16.88 -9.40
N ASN A 67 11.82 -17.76 -10.26
CA ASN A 67 10.38 -17.90 -10.49
C ASN A 67 9.69 -18.68 -9.36
N ASP A 68 10.36 -19.68 -8.77
CA ASP A 68 9.81 -20.48 -7.67
C ASP A 68 9.96 -19.72 -6.35
N ILE A 69 8.83 -19.40 -5.73
CA ILE A 69 8.76 -18.59 -4.52
C ILE A 69 7.86 -19.20 -3.44
N GLU A 70 8.17 -18.93 -2.19
CA GLU A 70 7.29 -19.09 -1.04
C GLU A 70 6.70 -17.71 -0.69
N LEU A 71 5.38 -17.68 -0.55
CA LEU A 71 4.60 -16.51 -0.20
C LEU A 71 4.01 -16.69 1.20
N GLU A 72 4.10 -15.64 2.02
CA GLU A 72 3.16 -15.44 3.13
C GLU A 72 2.13 -14.38 2.72
N TYR A 73 0.86 -14.61 3.04
CA TYR A 73 -0.23 -13.68 2.72
C TYR A 73 -1.21 -13.53 3.87
N SER A 74 -1.85 -12.35 3.94
CA SER A 74 -2.83 -12.00 4.97
C SER A 74 -4.12 -12.83 4.86
N LEU A 75 -4.85 -12.95 5.96
CA LEU A 75 -5.99 -13.87 6.04
C LEU A 75 -7.20 -13.39 5.23
N LEU A 76 -7.58 -12.14 5.38
CA LEU A 76 -8.82 -11.57 4.84
C LEU A 76 -8.63 -11.10 3.40
N PHE A 77 -7.60 -10.28 3.17
CA PHE A 77 -7.40 -9.63 1.87
C PHE A 77 -6.38 -10.35 0.99
N LYS A 78 -5.71 -11.38 1.52
CA LYS A 78 -4.66 -12.14 0.81
C LYS A 78 -3.53 -11.26 0.27
N SER A 79 -3.27 -10.13 0.93
CA SER A 79 -2.13 -9.28 0.64
C SER A 79 -0.86 -10.05 0.92
N VAL A 80 0.06 -10.09 -0.05
CA VAL A 80 1.36 -10.73 0.14
C VAL A 80 2.16 -9.91 1.15
N THR A 81 2.56 -10.56 2.24
CA THR A 81 3.29 -9.93 3.35
C THR A 81 4.74 -10.38 3.41
N LYS A 82 5.08 -11.54 2.82
CA LYS A 82 6.46 -12.02 2.64
C LYS A 82 6.63 -12.74 1.32
N VAL A 83 7.81 -12.62 0.73
CA VAL A 83 8.22 -13.34 -0.49
C VAL A 83 9.63 -13.86 -0.28
N ARG A 84 9.83 -15.15 -0.50
CA ARG A 84 11.14 -15.81 -0.38
C ARG A 84 11.35 -16.74 -1.56
N SER A 85 12.58 -16.89 -2.01
CA SER A 85 12.98 -18.03 -2.84
C SER A 85 13.79 -19.01 -2.01
N ASN A 86 14.24 -20.10 -2.63
CA ASN A 86 15.16 -21.04 -1.99
C ASN A 86 16.52 -20.40 -1.61
N LYS A 87 16.86 -19.23 -2.20
CA LYS A 87 18.17 -18.59 -2.03
C LYS A 87 18.09 -17.26 -1.30
N ASN A 88 17.01 -16.49 -1.49
CA ASN A 88 16.92 -15.10 -1.05
C ASN A 88 15.59 -14.80 -0.34
N ASP A 89 15.62 -13.87 0.60
CA ASP A 89 14.42 -13.27 1.20
C ASP A 89 14.17 -11.91 0.55
N TYR A 90 13.03 -11.75 -0.12
CA TYR A 90 12.64 -10.55 -0.84
C TYR A 90 11.59 -9.73 -0.09
N THR A 91 11.25 -10.12 1.14
CA THR A 91 10.23 -9.45 1.97
C THR A 91 10.52 -7.96 2.14
N ASP A 92 11.78 -7.59 2.35
CA ASP A 92 12.19 -6.19 2.55
C ASP A 92 12.14 -5.36 1.26
N LEU A 93 11.87 -5.99 0.11
CA LEU A 93 11.63 -5.29 -1.14
C LEU A 93 10.14 -5.07 -1.42
N LEU A 94 9.23 -5.73 -0.71
CA LEU A 94 7.80 -5.61 -0.94
C LEU A 94 7.35 -4.17 -0.75
N CYS A 95 6.60 -3.62 -1.71
CA CYS A 95 6.06 -2.26 -1.66
C CYS A 95 4.56 -2.17 -1.99
N ASN A 96 3.90 -3.31 -2.12
CA ASN A 96 2.44 -3.41 -2.25
C ASN A 96 1.71 -3.08 -0.94
N ASP A 97 0.42 -2.80 -1.07
CA ASP A 97 -0.54 -2.70 0.03
C ASP A 97 -0.04 -1.87 1.21
N LEU A 98 -0.03 -2.45 2.42
CA LEU A 98 0.43 -1.81 3.65
C LEU A 98 1.85 -2.21 4.02
N SER A 99 2.66 -2.70 3.09
CA SER A 99 4.08 -2.94 3.36
C SER A 99 4.74 -1.65 3.86
N SER A 100 5.67 -1.77 4.82
CA SER A 100 6.38 -0.62 5.39
C SER A 100 7.26 0.10 4.36
N ASN A 101 7.66 -0.58 3.29
CA ASN A 101 8.39 0.04 2.17
C ASN A 101 7.45 0.62 1.10
N GLY A 102 6.14 0.36 1.22
CA GLY A 102 5.10 0.91 0.37
C GLY A 102 4.67 2.31 0.82
N ILE A 103 4.53 3.23 -0.15
CA ILE A 103 4.13 4.61 0.16
C ILE A 103 2.71 4.71 0.76
N GLN A 104 1.87 3.72 0.45
CA GLN A 104 0.49 3.63 0.92
C GLN A 104 0.39 3.53 2.44
N PHE A 105 1.32 2.85 3.11
CA PHE A 105 1.40 2.80 4.58
C PHE A 105 1.42 4.21 5.18
N TYR A 106 2.28 5.07 4.63
CA TYR A 106 2.46 6.45 5.12
C TYR A 106 1.24 7.32 4.83
N PHE A 107 0.65 7.22 3.64
CA PHE A 107 -0.56 7.99 3.31
C PHE A 107 -1.76 7.59 4.16
N CYS A 108 -1.95 6.29 4.41
CA CYS A 108 -2.96 5.81 5.37
C CYS A 108 -2.71 6.35 6.77
N GLY A 109 -1.45 6.40 7.24
CA GLY A 109 -1.09 6.99 8.53
C GLY A 109 -1.41 8.49 8.61
N VAL A 110 -1.04 9.27 7.60
CA VAL A 110 -1.35 10.71 7.51
C VAL A 110 -2.87 10.93 7.50
N LEU A 111 -3.62 10.12 6.75
CA LEU A 111 -5.07 10.20 6.71
C LEU A 111 -5.70 9.90 8.08
N LEU A 112 -5.24 8.87 8.79
CA LEU A 112 -5.72 8.56 10.15
C LEU A 112 -5.47 9.72 11.13
N ILE A 113 -4.26 10.29 11.11
CA ILE A 113 -3.92 11.44 11.96
C ILE A 113 -4.80 12.65 11.60
N SER A 114 -4.99 12.91 10.31
CA SER A 114 -5.82 14.03 9.85
C SER A 114 -7.28 13.87 10.27
N ILE A 115 -7.84 12.66 10.16
CA ILE A 115 -9.20 12.37 10.65
C ILE A 115 -9.28 12.59 12.16
N ALA A 116 -8.29 12.13 12.94
CA ALA A 116 -8.28 12.31 14.39
C ALA A 116 -8.27 13.79 14.79
N ILE A 117 -7.43 14.61 14.15
CA ILE A 117 -7.38 16.06 14.36
C ILE A 117 -8.70 16.71 13.95
N SER A 118 -9.24 16.33 12.79
CA SER A 118 -10.51 16.84 12.27
C SER A 118 -11.66 16.55 13.24
N LEU A 119 -11.75 15.32 13.74
CA LEU A 119 -12.75 14.93 14.74
C LEU A 119 -12.59 15.74 16.03
N ARG A 120 -11.36 15.95 16.51
CA ARG A 120 -11.11 16.76 17.70
C ARG A 120 -11.60 18.20 17.53
N ILE A 121 -11.41 18.80 16.35
CA ILE A 121 -11.88 20.15 16.04
C ILE A 121 -13.41 20.17 15.99
N LEU A 122 -14.02 19.23 15.26
CA LEU A 122 -15.48 19.18 15.08
C LEU A 122 -16.25 18.88 16.38
N LEU A 123 -15.67 18.08 17.28
CA LEU A 123 -16.25 17.76 18.59
C LEU A 123 -15.90 18.81 19.67
N SER A 124 -15.08 19.80 19.34
CA SER A 124 -14.73 20.86 20.28
C SER A 124 -15.95 21.73 20.57
N LYS A 125 -16.15 22.07 21.84
CA LYS A 125 -17.18 23.04 22.24
C LYS A 125 -16.85 24.47 21.79
N LYS A 126 -15.61 24.73 21.35
CA LYS A 126 -15.25 25.97 20.64
C LYS A 126 -15.77 25.85 19.21
N GLY A 127 -16.62 26.79 18.80
CA GLY A 127 -17.00 26.92 17.39
C GLY A 127 -15.77 27.05 16.48
N PHE A 128 -15.91 26.58 15.25
CA PHE A 128 -14.89 26.66 14.20
C PHE A 128 -15.39 27.52 13.04
N SER A 129 -14.46 28.11 12.28
CA SER A 129 -14.81 28.88 11.08
C SER A 129 -15.25 27.97 9.92
N GLU A 130 -16.08 28.49 9.01
CA GLU A 130 -16.43 27.78 7.77
C GLU A 130 -15.18 27.38 6.97
N ASN A 131 -14.16 28.24 6.92
CA ASN A 131 -12.89 27.94 6.26
C ASN A 131 -12.19 26.71 6.87
N THR A 132 -12.25 26.55 8.20
CA THR A 132 -11.72 25.36 8.88
C THR A 132 -12.47 24.10 8.43
N PHE A 133 -13.79 24.18 8.33
CA PHE A 133 -14.62 23.06 7.89
C PHE A 133 -14.31 22.64 6.45
N TYR A 134 -14.21 23.59 5.51
CA TYR A 134 -13.86 23.31 4.13
C TYR A 134 -12.46 22.68 4.02
N ASN A 135 -11.47 23.19 4.75
CA ASN A 135 -10.12 22.61 4.75
C ASN A 135 -10.10 21.17 5.26
N ILE A 136 -10.89 20.85 6.30
CA ILE A 136 -11.05 19.46 6.77
C ILE A 136 -11.58 18.58 5.64
N ILE A 137 -12.66 18.98 4.96
CA ILE A 137 -13.27 18.17 3.90
C ILE A 137 -12.30 18.01 2.73
N CYS A 138 -11.73 19.10 2.24
CA CYS A 138 -10.86 19.09 1.07
C CYS A 138 -9.60 18.25 1.33
N PHE A 139 -8.94 18.43 2.48
CA PHE A 139 -7.73 17.68 2.79
C PHE A 139 -8.00 16.19 2.94
N ASN A 140 -9.03 15.79 3.71
CA ASN A 140 -9.34 14.37 3.87
C ASN A 140 -9.77 13.72 2.55
N SER A 141 -10.55 14.42 1.72
CA SER A 141 -10.96 13.92 0.40
C SER A 141 -9.77 13.77 -0.54
N PHE A 142 -8.86 14.75 -0.55
CA PHE A 142 -7.62 14.68 -1.32
C PHE A 142 -6.75 13.50 -0.87
N MET A 143 -6.60 13.30 0.44
CA MET A 143 -5.83 12.18 0.97
C MET A 143 -6.43 10.82 0.63
N ILE A 144 -7.77 10.69 0.64
CA ILE A 144 -8.45 9.47 0.17
C ILE A 144 -8.13 9.23 -1.31
N PHE A 145 -8.23 10.27 -2.15
CA PHE A 145 -7.88 10.17 -3.56
C PHE A 145 -6.42 9.73 -3.77
N VAL A 146 -5.48 10.30 -3.01
CA VAL A 146 -4.07 9.91 -3.04
C VAL A 146 -3.89 8.44 -2.64
N CYS A 147 -4.56 7.97 -1.58
CA CYS A 147 -4.49 6.57 -1.15
C CYS A 147 -5.00 5.61 -2.25
N VAL A 148 -6.12 5.93 -2.90
CA VAL A 148 -6.66 5.10 -3.99
C VAL A 148 -5.72 5.09 -5.19
N TYR A 149 -5.17 6.25 -5.55
CA TYR A 149 -4.23 6.37 -6.65
C TYR A 149 -2.94 5.58 -6.41
N MET A 150 -2.42 5.59 -5.19
CA MET A 150 -1.21 4.86 -4.83
C MET A 150 -1.42 3.35 -4.82
N THR A 151 -2.57 2.85 -4.36
CA THR A 151 -2.96 1.43 -4.51
C THR A 151 -3.05 0.98 -5.95
N TYR A 152 -3.31 1.89 -6.90
CA TYR A 152 -3.29 1.54 -8.32
C TYR A 152 -1.86 1.46 -8.89
N LEU A 153 -0.94 2.28 -8.39
CA LEU A 153 0.45 2.34 -8.88
C LEU A 153 1.35 1.22 -8.35
N TYR A 154 1.06 0.72 -7.14
CA TYR A 154 1.88 -0.23 -6.39
C TYR A 154 1.06 -1.45 -6.00
#